data_AF-G5S2P4-F1
#
_entry.id   AF-G5S2P4-F1
#
_cell.length_a   1.000
_cell.length_b   1.000
_cell.length_c   1.000
_cell.angle_alpha   90.00
_cell.angle_beta   90.00
_cell.angle_gamma   90.00
#
_symmetry.space_group_name_H-M   'P 1'
#
loop_
_entity.id
_entity.type
_entity.pdbx_description
1 polymer ?
#
loop_
_entity_poly.entity_id
_entity_poly.type
_entity_poly.pdbx_seq_one_letter_code
_entity_poly.pdbx_strand_id
1 'polypeptide(L)'
;MATYDLQPEMSSAELTEKLVAAIESGKYDTIICNYPNGDMVGHTGVMEAAIKAVEALDNCIDQVTKAVESVGGQLLITADHGNAEQMRDPATGQAHTAHTNLPVPLIYVGEKNVKAVEGGKLSDIAPTMLSLMGMEIPQEMTGKPLFIVE
;
A
#
# COMPACT_ATOMS: atom_id res chain seq x y z
N MET A 1 13.98 19.74 0.14
CA MET A 1 13.16 20.53 -0.82
C MET A 1 12.13 21.32 -0.03
N ALA A 2 11.65 22.46 -0.54
CA ALA A 2 10.73 23.31 0.24
C ALA A 2 9.39 22.60 0.53
N THR A 3 8.86 21.84 -0.45
CA THR A 3 7.65 21.02 -0.37
C THR A 3 7.69 19.92 -1.45
N TYR A 4 7.00 18.78 -1.26
CA TYR A 4 7.09 17.59 -2.13
C TYR A 4 6.31 17.71 -3.46
N ASP A 5 5.47 18.74 -3.63
CA ASP A 5 4.77 19.04 -4.89
C ASP A 5 5.72 19.36 -6.06
N LEU A 6 6.95 19.77 -5.76
CA LEU A 6 7.99 20.03 -6.77
C LEU A 6 8.60 18.76 -7.36
N GLN A 7 8.47 17.63 -6.66
CA GLN A 7 8.91 16.31 -7.10
C GLN A 7 7.93 15.24 -6.59
N PRO A 8 6.70 15.17 -7.16
CA PRO A 8 5.64 14.29 -6.66
C PRO A 8 5.98 12.80 -6.67
N GLU A 9 6.87 12.38 -7.57
CA GLU A 9 7.43 11.04 -7.66
C GLU A 9 8.40 10.72 -6.51
N MET A 10 8.88 11.74 -5.79
CA MET A 10 9.83 11.60 -4.69
C MET A 10 10.99 10.66 -5.08
N SER A 11 11.27 9.65 -4.25
CA SER A 11 12.25 8.60 -4.52
C SER A 11 11.59 7.26 -4.85
N SER A 12 10.33 7.25 -5.34
CA SER A 12 9.58 6.01 -5.55
C SER A 12 10.30 5.05 -6.48
N ALA A 13 10.85 5.54 -7.60
CA ALA A 13 11.59 4.73 -8.56
C ALA A 13 12.83 4.04 -7.96
N GLU A 14 13.65 4.78 -7.19
CA GLU A 14 14.84 4.22 -6.53
C GLU A 14 14.45 3.19 -5.46
N LEU A 15 13.37 3.45 -4.73
CA LEU A 15 12.83 2.51 -3.74
C LEU A 15 12.29 1.24 -4.41
N THR A 16 11.59 1.37 -5.54
CA THR A 16 11.07 0.24 -6.33
C THR A 16 12.20 -0.62 -6.88
N GLU A 17 13.26 -0.02 -7.42
CA GLU A 17 14.44 -0.75 -7.91
C GLU A 17 15.03 -1.65 -6.80
N LYS A 18 15.22 -1.09 -5.60
CA LYS A 18 15.75 -1.83 -4.44
C LYS A 18 14.77 -2.91 -3.96
N LEU A 19 13.48 -2.63 -3.98
CA LEU A 19 12.44 -3.58 -3.58
C LEU A 19 12.36 -4.76 -4.55
N VAL A 20 12.36 -4.50 -5.86
CA VAL A 20 12.39 -5.54 -6.91
C VAL A 20 13.63 -6.42 -6.74
N ALA A 21 14.82 -5.81 -6.59
CA ALA A 21 16.05 -6.56 -6.36
C ALA A 21 15.99 -7.42 -5.07
N ALA A 22 15.35 -6.93 -4.00
CA ALA A 22 15.16 -7.70 -2.77
C ALA A 22 14.22 -8.89 -2.98
N ILE A 23 13.10 -8.70 -3.68
CA ILE A 23 12.14 -9.75 -4.04
C ILE A 23 12.81 -10.85 -4.87
N GLU A 24 13.43 -10.46 -5.99
CA GLU A 24 14.07 -11.38 -6.93
C GLU A 24 15.26 -12.13 -6.31
N SER A 25 15.88 -11.57 -5.27
CA SER A 25 16.99 -12.23 -4.58
C SER A 25 16.58 -13.49 -3.79
N GLY A 26 15.29 -13.61 -3.41
CA GLY A 26 14.80 -14.70 -2.58
C GLY A 26 15.39 -14.77 -1.16
N LYS A 27 16.06 -13.71 -0.70
CA LYS A 27 16.77 -13.68 0.60
C LYS A 27 15.86 -13.43 1.81
N TYR A 28 14.63 -12.98 1.58
CA TYR A 28 13.72 -12.53 2.62
C TYR A 28 12.41 -13.31 2.52
N ASP A 29 11.95 -13.89 3.62
CA ASP A 29 10.64 -14.54 3.70
C ASP A 29 9.49 -13.51 3.67
N THR A 30 9.73 -12.33 4.24
CA THR A 30 8.75 -11.24 4.34
C THR A 30 9.44 -9.90 4.06
N ILE A 31 8.79 -9.06 3.23
CA ILE A 31 9.22 -7.68 2.96
C ILE A 31 8.03 -6.75 3.25
N ILE A 32 8.29 -5.65 3.96
CA ILE A 32 7.31 -4.60 4.22
C ILE A 32 7.87 -3.31 3.62
N CYS A 33 7.08 -2.64 2.78
CA CYS A 33 7.48 -1.43 2.09
C CYS A 33 6.38 -0.37 2.18
N ASN A 34 6.78 0.89 2.35
CA ASN A 34 5.89 2.04 2.36
C ASN A 34 6.26 2.98 1.21
N TYR A 35 5.24 3.45 0.49
CA TYR A 35 5.34 4.51 -0.50
C TYR A 35 4.68 5.78 0.04
N PRO A 36 5.44 6.83 0.42
CA PRO A 36 4.90 7.98 1.12
C PRO A 36 4.23 9.01 0.18
N ASN A 37 4.33 8.83 -1.14
CA ASN A 37 3.97 9.84 -2.13
C ASN A 37 2.54 10.36 -1.99
N GLY A 38 1.55 9.46 -1.89
CA GLY A 38 0.15 9.84 -1.78
C GLY A 38 -0.12 10.74 -0.57
N ASP A 39 0.50 10.44 0.57
CA ASP A 39 0.32 11.22 1.79
C ASP A 39 1.11 12.54 1.77
N MET A 40 2.42 12.44 1.53
CA MET A 40 3.33 13.60 1.60
C MET A 40 3.01 14.66 0.55
N VAL A 41 2.54 14.24 -0.64
CA VAL A 41 2.08 15.16 -1.69
C VAL A 41 0.63 15.58 -1.43
N GLY A 42 -0.21 14.71 -0.86
CA GLY A 42 -1.57 15.04 -0.43
C GLY A 42 -1.61 16.22 0.55
N HIS A 43 -0.68 16.25 1.51
CA HIS A 43 -0.49 17.35 2.45
C HIS A 43 -0.18 18.72 1.81
N THR A 44 0.23 18.77 0.54
CA THR A 44 0.47 20.04 -0.15
C THR A 44 -0.83 20.72 -0.59
N GLY A 45 -1.93 19.96 -0.74
CA GLY A 45 -3.18 20.47 -1.27
C GLY A 45 -3.16 20.78 -2.76
N VAL A 46 -2.08 20.43 -3.47
CA VAL A 46 -1.90 20.68 -4.91
C VAL A 46 -2.41 19.47 -5.70
N MET A 47 -3.65 19.53 -6.20
CA MET A 47 -4.31 18.43 -6.93
C MET A 47 -3.44 17.83 -8.05
N GLU A 48 -2.86 18.67 -8.90
CA GLU A 48 -2.02 18.21 -10.02
C GLU A 48 -0.76 17.46 -9.57
N ALA A 49 -0.20 17.83 -8.43
CA ALA A 49 0.93 17.11 -7.84
C ALA A 49 0.47 15.77 -7.27
N ALA A 50 -0.68 15.73 -6.57
CA ALA A 50 -1.23 14.49 -6.02
C ALA A 50 -1.59 13.47 -7.13
N ILE A 51 -2.12 13.91 -8.27
CA ILE A 51 -2.34 13.05 -9.44
C ILE A 51 -1.03 12.40 -9.88
N LYS A 52 0.02 13.21 -10.10
CA LYS A 52 1.34 12.70 -10.52
C LYS A 52 1.96 11.78 -9.49
N ALA A 53 1.76 12.04 -8.20
CA ALA A 53 2.21 11.18 -7.12
C ALA A 53 1.55 9.80 -7.23
N VAL A 54 0.23 9.74 -7.42
CA VAL A 54 -0.51 8.48 -7.58
C VAL A 54 -0.14 7.76 -8.88
N GLU A 55 0.02 8.46 -10.00
CA GLU A 55 0.50 7.88 -11.27
C GLU A 55 1.91 7.30 -11.15
N ALA A 56 2.81 7.96 -10.40
CA ALA A 56 4.13 7.42 -10.12
C ALA A 56 4.04 6.14 -9.28
N LEU A 57 3.14 6.09 -8.29
CA LEU A 57 2.91 4.89 -7.49
C LEU A 57 2.30 3.74 -8.29
N ASP A 58 1.35 4.00 -9.18
CA ASP A 58 0.74 2.98 -10.04
C ASP A 58 1.81 2.24 -10.86
N ASN A 59 2.72 2.99 -11.49
CA ASN A 59 3.87 2.42 -12.22
C ASN A 59 4.84 1.63 -11.32
N CYS A 60 5.02 2.05 -10.07
CA CYS A 60 5.86 1.34 -9.11
C CYS A 60 5.21 0.03 -8.67
N ILE A 61 3.90 0.05 -8.41
CA ILE A 61 3.11 -1.11 -7.99
C ILE A 61 3.06 -2.16 -9.09
N ASP A 62 2.93 -1.78 -10.36
CA ASP A 62 3.01 -2.71 -11.50
C ASP A 62 4.34 -3.48 -11.53
N GLN A 63 5.48 -2.79 -11.33
CA GLN A 63 6.80 -3.43 -11.28
C GLN A 63 6.95 -4.38 -10.09
N VAL A 64 6.51 -3.98 -8.90
CA VAL A 64 6.53 -4.83 -7.70
C VAL A 64 5.64 -6.06 -7.89
N THR A 65 4.45 -5.88 -8.46
CA THR A 65 3.50 -6.97 -8.74
C THR A 65 4.16 -8.02 -9.64
N LYS A 66 4.74 -7.60 -10.76
CA LYS A 66 5.46 -8.50 -11.68
C LYS A 66 6.64 -9.22 -11.02
N ALA A 67 7.42 -8.51 -10.20
CA ALA A 67 8.53 -9.11 -9.48
C ALA A 67 8.06 -10.20 -8.50
N VAL A 68 6.99 -9.92 -7.73
CA VAL A 68 6.41 -10.91 -6.80
C VAL A 68 5.86 -12.12 -7.56
N GLU A 69 5.13 -11.92 -8.65
CA GLU A 69 4.63 -13.02 -9.50
C GLU A 69 5.77 -13.87 -10.06
N SER A 70 6.87 -13.24 -10.50
CA SER A 70 8.02 -13.96 -11.09
C SER A 70 8.70 -14.95 -10.13
N VAL A 71 8.58 -14.72 -8.82
CA VAL A 71 9.14 -15.60 -7.77
C VAL A 71 8.07 -16.49 -7.13
N GLY A 72 6.84 -16.49 -7.63
CA GLY A 72 5.71 -17.25 -7.06
C GLY A 72 5.30 -16.76 -5.66
N GLY A 73 5.53 -15.48 -5.38
CA GLY A 73 5.28 -14.87 -4.08
C GLY A 73 3.80 -14.54 -3.81
N GLN A 74 3.58 -13.81 -2.72
CA GLN A 74 2.28 -13.32 -2.28
C GLN A 74 2.42 -11.83 -1.96
N LEU A 75 1.51 -10.99 -2.46
CA LEU A 75 1.53 -9.54 -2.24
C LEU A 75 0.19 -9.08 -1.66
N LEU A 76 0.27 -8.26 -0.61
CA LEU A 76 -0.84 -7.48 -0.10
C LEU A 76 -0.58 -5.99 -0.38
N ILE A 77 -1.48 -5.34 -1.10
CA ILE A 77 -1.44 -3.90 -1.38
C ILE A 77 -2.52 -3.24 -0.52
N THR A 78 -2.12 -2.31 0.35
CA THR A 78 -3.02 -1.60 1.26
C THR A 78 -2.48 -0.22 1.62
N ALA A 79 -3.24 0.55 2.40
CA ALA A 79 -2.83 1.84 2.94
C ALA A 79 -3.10 1.87 4.45
N ASP A 80 -2.41 2.73 5.18
CA ASP A 80 -2.62 2.98 6.61
C ASP A 80 -3.74 4.00 6.86
N HIS A 81 -3.95 4.94 5.94
CA HIS A 81 -5.08 5.87 5.93
C HIS A 81 -5.28 6.50 4.52
N GLY A 82 -6.31 7.33 4.39
CA GLY A 82 -6.55 8.17 3.21
C GLY A 82 -5.92 9.56 3.33
N ASN A 83 -5.72 10.21 2.18
CA ASN A 83 -5.31 11.62 2.02
C ASN A 83 -5.60 12.09 0.58
N ALA A 84 -4.88 11.54 -0.40
CA ALA A 84 -4.86 11.98 -1.80
C ALA A 84 -6.21 11.88 -2.54
N GLU A 85 -7.14 11.08 -2.04
CA GLU A 85 -8.49 10.95 -2.60
C GLU A 85 -9.38 12.17 -2.33
N GLN A 86 -9.00 13.05 -1.39
CA GLN A 86 -9.69 14.31 -1.12
C GLN A 86 -8.70 15.48 -1.04
N MET A 87 -8.44 16.11 -2.20
CA MET A 87 -7.54 17.27 -2.33
C MET A 87 -8.24 18.63 -2.17
N ARG A 88 -9.57 18.64 -2.07
CA ARG A 88 -10.37 19.84 -1.83
C ARG A 88 -11.42 19.58 -0.77
N ASP A 89 -11.62 20.56 0.10
CA ASP A 89 -12.72 20.55 1.06
C ASP A 89 -14.04 20.74 0.29
N PRO A 90 -15.01 19.82 0.41
CA PRO A 90 -16.26 19.88 -0.35
C PRO A 90 -17.19 21.02 0.09
N ALA A 91 -17.05 21.53 1.31
CA ALA A 91 -17.86 22.62 1.84
C ALA A 91 -17.30 24.01 1.48
N THR A 92 -15.97 24.16 1.42
CA THR A 92 -15.30 25.45 1.21
C THR A 92 -14.60 25.59 -0.15
N GLY A 93 -14.31 24.49 -0.83
CA GLY A 93 -13.53 24.44 -2.07
C GLY A 93 -12.03 24.71 -1.91
N GLN A 94 -11.58 25.01 -0.67
CA GLN A 94 -10.18 25.24 -0.35
C GLN A 94 -9.37 23.94 -0.45
N ALA A 95 -8.06 24.09 -0.55
CA ALA A 95 -7.15 22.96 -0.53
C ALA A 95 -7.32 22.16 0.77
N HIS A 96 -7.47 20.85 0.64
CA HIS A 96 -7.54 19.93 1.78
C HIS A 96 -6.16 19.30 1.97
N THR A 97 -5.55 19.51 3.13
CA THR A 97 -4.17 19.11 3.43
C THR A 97 -4.09 18.14 4.60
N ALA A 98 -5.19 17.48 4.95
CA ALA A 98 -5.29 16.56 6.08
C ALA A 98 -5.64 15.15 5.61
N HIS A 99 -5.44 14.16 6.48
CA HIS A 99 -5.92 12.80 6.24
C HIS A 99 -7.44 12.77 6.18
N THR A 100 -7.98 11.70 5.63
CA THR A 100 -9.42 11.39 5.68
C THR A 100 -9.69 10.23 6.62
N ASN A 101 -10.97 9.98 6.88
CA ASN A 101 -11.48 8.80 7.58
C ASN A 101 -12.14 7.78 6.63
N LEU A 102 -11.80 7.85 5.34
CA LEU A 102 -12.30 6.91 4.34
C LEU A 102 -11.64 5.53 4.49
N PRO A 103 -12.32 4.45 4.09
CA PRO A 103 -11.73 3.11 4.10
C PRO A 103 -10.55 3.03 3.14
N VAL A 104 -9.57 2.20 3.49
CA VAL A 104 -8.38 1.90 2.67
C VAL A 104 -8.58 0.62 1.87
N PRO A 105 -7.96 0.48 0.69
CA PRO A 105 -8.01 -0.76 -0.08
C PRO A 105 -7.22 -1.86 0.63
N LEU A 106 -7.61 -3.12 0.38
CA LEU A 106 -6.78 -4.28 0.64
C LEU A 106 -6.91 -5.22 -0.55
N ILE A 107 -5.84 -5.37 -1.32
CA ILE A 107 -5.79 -6.18 -2.54
C ILE A 107 -4.79 -7.31 -2.31
N TYR A 108 -5.19 -8.52 -2.68
CA TYR A 108 -4.32 -9.69 -2.70
C TYR A 108 -3.90 -10.02 -4.13
N VAL A 109 -2.61 -10.24 -4.33
CA VAL A 109 -2.02 -10.78 -5.57
C VAL A 109 -1.21 -12.03 -5.21
N GLY A 110 -1.52 -13.14 -5.88
CA GLY A 110 -0.83 -14.41 -5.71
C GLY A 110 -1.67 -15.57 -6.21
N GLU A 111 -1.09 -16.77 -6.20
CA GLU A 111 -1.73 -17.96 -6.78
C GLU A 111 -2.61 -18.74 -5.79
N LYS A 112 -2.66 -18.36 -4.51
CA LYS A 112 -3.47 -19.11 -3.54
C LYS A 112 -4.95 -18.85 -3.81
N ASN A 113 -5.74 -19.91 -3.76
CA ASN A 113 -7.18 -19.76 -3.68
C ASN A 113 -7.52 -19.21 -2.29
N VAL A 114 -8.06 -17.99 -2.26
CA VAL A 114 -8.42 -17.31 -1.02
C VAL A 114 -9.83 -16.77 -1.07
N LYS A 115 -10.51 -16.85 0.06
CA LYS A 115 -11.79 -16.21 0.27
C LYS A 115 -11.60 -14.91 1.04
N ALA A 116 -12.01 -13.80 0.41
CA ALA A 116 -12.02 -12.48 1.04
C ALA A 116 -13.15 -12.37 2.10
N VAL A 117 -12.87 -11.66 3.19
CA VAL A 117 -13.82 -11.36 4.27
C VAL A 117 -14.09 -9.86 4.30
N GLU A 118 -15.36 -9.48 4.41
CA GLU A 118 -15.79 -8.08 4.51
C GLU A 118 -15.61 -7.50 5.93
N GLY A 119 -15.49 -6.18 6.02
CA GLY A 119 -15.51 -5.45 7.30
C GLY A 119 -14.18 -5.46 8.07
N GLY A 120 -13.06 -5.62 7.38
CA GLY A 120 -11.72 -5.62 7.99
C GLY A 120 -11.24 -4.26 8.52
N LYS A 121 -10.18 -4.32 9.34
CA LYS A 121 -9.45 -3.16 9.90
C LYS A 121 -7.95 -3.41 9.90
N LEU A 122 -7.13 -2.38 10.14
CA LEU A 122 -5.67 -2.49 10.04
C LEU A 122 -5.04 -3.58 10.93
N SER A 123 -5.60 -3.83 12.12
CA SER A 123 -5.11 -4.88 13.03
C SER A 123 -5.26 -6.30 12.45
N ASP A 124 -6.01 -6.45 11.36
CA ASP A 124 -6.28 -7.72 10.70
C ASP A 124 -5.23 -8.06 9.62
N ILE A 125 -4.39 -7.09 9.22
CA ILE A 125 -3.37 -7.29 8.17
C ILE A 125 -2.31 -8.31 8.61
N ALA A 126 -1.76 -8.18 9.81
CA ALA A 126 -0.73 -9.11 10.29
C ALA A 126 -1.25 -10.56 10.46
N PRO A 127 -2.43 -10.81 11.07
CA PRO A 127 -3.06 -12.13 11.04
C PRO A 127 -3.29 -12.68 9.62
N THR A 128 -3.66 -11.81 8.67
CA THR A 128 -3.83 -12.18 7.26
C THR A 128 -2.51 -12.64 6.64
N MET A 129 -1.41 -11.91 6.88
CA MET A 129 -0.07 -12.31 6.42
C MET A 129 0.32 -13.69 6.97
N LEU A 130 0.15 -13.92 8.28
CA LEU A 130 0.47 -15.21 8.90
C LEU A 130 -0.37 -16.35 8.30
N SER A 131 -1.67 -16.11 8.07
CA SER A 131 -2.54 -17.09 7.41
C SER A 131 -2.06 -17.44 5.99
N LEU A 132 -1.64 -16.45 5.20
CA LEU A 132 -1.09 -16.66 3.86
C LEU A 132 0.25 -17.41 3.91
N MET A 133 1.06 -17.19 4.94
CA MET A 133 2.31 -17.91 5.18
C MET A 133 2.11 -19.34 5.74
N GLY A 134 0.88 -19.72 6.12
CA GLY A 134 0.61 -20.99 6.78
C GLY A 134 1.17 -21.07 8.20
N MET A 135 1.34 -19.92 8.86
CA MET A 135 1.87 -19.81 10.21
C MET A 135 0.75 -19.69 11.24
N GLU A 136 1.00 -20.16 12.46
CA GLU A 136 0.09 -19.96 13.60
C GLU A 136 0.00 -18.47 13.96
N ILE A 137 -1.22 -18.01 14.24
CA ILE A 137 -1.48 -16.65 14.70
C ILE A 137 -1.36 -16.64 16.23
N PRO A 138 -0.44 -15.85 16.82
CA PRO A 138 -0.31 -15.75 18.27
C PRO A 138 -1.58 -15.26 18.94
N GLN A 139 -1.88 -15.74 20.15
CA GLN A 139 -3.07 -15.36 20.91
C GLN A 139 -3.16 -13.84 21.20
N GLU A 140 -2.01 -13.15 21.24
CA GLU A 140 -1.94 -11.70 21.46
C GLU A 140 -2.44 -10.91 20.23
N MET A 141 -2.41 -11.51 19.03
CA MET A 141 -2.98 -10.93 17.82
C MET A 141 -4.48 -11.19 17.76
N THR A 142 -5.27 -10.24 18.27
CA THR A 142 -6.74 -10.33 18.32
C THR A 142 -7.46 -9.98 17.01
N GLY A 143 -6.72 -9.52 16.00
CA GLY A 143 -7.25 -9.31 14.65
C GLY A 143 -7.59 -10.64 13.97
N LYS A 144 -8.39 -10.57 12.90
CA LYS A 144 -8.87 -11.76 12.18
C LYS A 144 -8.37 -11.77 10.75
N PRO A 145 -7.89 -12.89 10.19
CA PRO A 145 -7.49 -12.95 8.79
C PRO A 145 -8.62 -12.52 7.84
N LEU A 146 -8.28 -11.71 6.83
CA LEU A 146 -9.19 -11.19 5.81
C LEU A 146 -9.13 -11.97 4.50
N PHE A 147 -8.10 -12.80 4.32
CA PHE A 147 -7.99 -13.78 3.25
C PHE A 147 -7.82 -15.16 3.88
N ILE A 148 -8.82 -16.01 3.72
CA ILE A 148 -8.81 -17.40 4.20
C ILE A 148 -8.36 -18.29 3.05
N VAL A 149 -7.24 -18.98 3.22
CA VAL A 149 -6.74 -19.95 2.23
C VAL A 149 -7.66 -21.17 2.22
N GLU A 150 -8.17 -21.53 1.04
CA GLU A 150 -9.04 -22.69 0.81
C GLU A 150 -8.28 -23.95 0.38
#